data_AF-A0AAU8J9H1-F1
#
_entry.id   AF-A0AAU8J9H1-F1
#
_cell.length_a   1.000
_cell.length_b   1.000
_cell.length_c   1.000
_cell.angle_alpha   90.00
_cell.angle_beta   90.00
_cell.angle_gamma   90.00
#
_symmetry.space_group_name_H-M   'P 1'
#
loop_
_entity.id
_entity.type
_entity.pdbx_description
1 polymer ?
#
loop_
_entity_poly.entity_id
_entity_poly.type
_entity_poly.pdbx_seq_one_letter_code
_entity_poly.pdbx_strand_id
1 'polypeptide(L)'
;MKSFQPTHKLIAPAGEEIPVLLVPEILTVSYLVITKIEYEEGTAPFYRWHPLQGVTYNGIKLEGLKVLPLESAFGKKAELTDYESNRNHPGDLVMVL
;
A
#
# COMPACT_ATOMS: atom_id res chain seq x y z
N MET A 1 8.20 25.02 5.12
CA MET A 1 7.79 23.68 5.61
C MET A 1 7.45 22.82 4.41
N LYS A 2 7.89 21.56 4.37
CA LYS A 2 7.49 20.63 3.31
C LYS A 2 6.00 20.30 3.48
N SER A 3 5.25 20.18 2.38
CA SER A 3 3.83 19.79 2.43
C SER A 3 3.71 18.31 2.79
N PHE A 4 2.68 17.96 3.55
CA PHE A 4 2.33 16.56 3.80
C PHE A 4 1.93 15.89 2.48
N GLN A 5 2.65 14.84 2.09
CA GLN A 5 2.39 14.06 0.87
C GLN A 5 2.09 12.61 1.28
N PRO A 6 0.82 12.25 1.50
CA PRO A 6 0.47 10.88 1.87
C PRO A 6 0.77 9.93 0.71
N THR A 7 1.18 8.71 1.04
CA THR A 7 1.47 7.66 0.04
C THR A 7 0.47 6.52 0.11
N HIS A 8 -0.19 6.36 1.26
CA HIS A 8 -1.11 5.28 1.56
C HIS A 8 -2.35 5.82 2.27
N LYS A 9 -3.34 4.94 2.45
CA LYS A 9 -4.49 5.12 3.33
C LYS A 9 -4.56 3.99 4.35
N LEU A 10 -4.83 4.37 5.58
CA LEU A 10 -5.22 3.47 6.66
C LEU A 10 -6.74 3.34 6.65
N ILE A 11 -7.25 2.12 6.56
CA ILE A 11 -8.68 1.83 6.44
C ILE A 11 -9.12 1.11 7.71
N ALA A 12 -10.04 1.72 8.45
CA ALA A 12 -10.66 1.13 9.63
C ALA A 12 -11.68 0.04 9.23
N PRO A 13 -12.03 -0.89 10.13
CA PRO A 13 -13.05 -1.92 9.86
C PRO A 13 -14.42 -1.33 9.51
N ALA A 14 -14.75 -0.14 10.03
CA ALA A 14 -15.97 0.59 9.73
C ALA A 14 -15.97 1.29 8.35
N GLY A 15 -14.85 1.20 7.60
CA GLY A 15 -14.70 1.81 6.28
C GLY A 15 -14.14 3.24 6.27
N GLU A 16 -13.80 3.80 7.42
CA GLU A 16 -13.15 5.12 7.51
C GLU A 16 -11.73 5.05 6.91
N GLU A 17 -11.41 5.99 6.03
CA GLU A 17 -10.11 6.08 5.36
C GLU A 17 -9.32 7.30 5.85
N ILE A 18 -8.11 7.06 6.35
CA ILE A 18 -7.20 8.10 6.86
C ILE A 18 -5.96 8.12 5.95
N PRO A 19 -5.65 9.24 5.26
CA PRO A 19 -4.45 9.35 4.46
C PRO A 19 -3.20 9.37 5.35
N VAL A 20 -2.21 8.55 5.01
CA VAL A 20 -0.99 8.36 5.80
C VAL A 20 0.25 8.36 4.92
N LEU A 21 1.36 8.83 5.48
CA LEU A 21 2.69 8.69 4.94
C LEU A 21 3.35 7.46 5.58
N LEU A 22 3.82 6.52 4.77
CA LEU A 22 4.63 5.41 5.25
C LEU A 22 6.12 5.75 5.17
N VAL A 23 6.83 5.58 6.30
CA VAL A 23 8.28 5.73 6.38
C VAL A 23 8.90 4.41 6.83
N PRO A 24 9.82 3.81 6.05
CA PRO A 24 10.43 2.54 6.42
C PRO A 24 11.30 2.67 7.68
N GLU A 25 11.21 1.69 8.59
CA GLU A 25 12.09 1.59 9.74
C GLU A 25 13.40 0.88 9.39
N ILE A 26 14.53 1.40 9.88
CA ILE A 26 15.85 0.82 9.59
C ILE A 26 15.94 -0.58 10.23
N LEU A 27 16.52 -1.54 9.50
CA LEU A 27 16.75 -2.93 9.95
C LEU A 27 15.49 -3.79 10.16
N THR A 28 14.31 -3.31 9.77
CA THR A 28 13.07 -4.09 9.85
C THR A 28 12.27 -3.98 8.55
N VAL A 29 11.27 -4.83 8.37
CA VAL A 29 10.28 -4.72 7.28
C VAL A 29 9.03 -3.94 7.71
N SER A 30 9.13 -3.20 8.82
CA SER A 30 8.06 -2.38 9.37
C SER A 30 8.15 -0.94 8.87
N TYR A 31 7.02 -0.26 8.91
CA TYR A 31 6.86 1.12 8.51
C TYR A 31 6.23 1.91 9.65
N LEU A 32 6.76 3.11 9.91
CA LEU A 32 6.05 4.13 10.68
C LEU A 32 4.90 4.65 9.81
N VAL A 33 3.71 4.69 10.41
CA VAL A 33 2.52 5.23 9.77
C VAL A 33 2.30 6.62 10.34
N ILE A 34 2.53 7.65 9.52
CA ILE A 34 2.47 9.05 9.92
C ILE A 34 1.21 9.68 9.34
N THR A 35 0.33 10.14 10.22
CA THR A 35 -0.86 10.94 9.88
C THR A 35 -0.48 12.40 9.61
N LYS A 36 -1.41 13.14 9.01
CA LYS A 36 -1.24 14.58 8.78
C LYS A 36 -0.96 15.34 10.09
N ILE A 37 -1.69 15.01 11.16
CA ILE A 37 -1.56 15.65 12.47
C ILE A 37 -0.14 15.44 13.01
N GLU A 38 0.34 14.20 13.04
CA GLU A 38 1.69 13.88 13.52
C GLU A 38 2.78 14.59 12.71
N TYR A 39 2.60 14.68 11.39
CA TYR A 39 3.52 15.40 10.51
C TYR A 39 3.56 16.91 10.77
N GLU A 40 2.40 17.54 10.94
CA GLU A 40 2.27 18.99 11.14
C GLU A 40 2.75 19.41 12.54
N GLU A 41 2.48 18.59 13.56
CA GLU A 41 2.93 18.84 14.93
C GLU A 41 4.39 18.40 15.18
N GLY A 42 4.95 17.56 14.32
CA GLY A 42 6.28 16.99 14.51
C GLY A 42 6.35 16.01 15.68
N THR A 43 5.24 15.33 15.98
CA THR A 43 5.13 14.37 17.07
C THR A 43 5.57 12.98 16.62
N ALA A 44 5.93 12.12 17.59
CA ALA A 44 6.31 10.75 17.29
C ALA A 44 5.10 9.95 16.80
N PRO A 45 5.23 9.15 15.72
CA PRO A 45 4.12 8.37 15.21
C PRO A 45 3.74 7.23 16.16
N PHE A 46 2.44 7.10 16.43
CA PHE A 46 1.92 6.05 17.32
C PHE A 46 1.67 4.73 16.59
N TYR A 47 1.42 4.81 15.28
CA TYR A 47 1.07 3.67 14.45
C TYR A 47 2.30 3.08 13.75
N ARG A 48 2.35 1.75 13.73
CA ARG A 48 3.32 0.97 12.98
C ARG A 48 2.59 -0.06 12.11
N TRP A 49 3.07 -0.27 10.90
CA TRP A 49 2.54 -1.27 9.99
C TRP A 49 3.63 -2.25 9.57
N HIS A 50 3.30 -3.54 9.62
CA HIS A 50 4.14 -4.61 9.10
C HIS A 50 3.30 -5.41 8.09
N PRO A 51 3.79 -5.68 6.86
CA PRO A 51 2.99 -6.31 5.80
C PRO A 51 2.34 -7.64 6.19
N LEU A 52 3.02 -8.45 7.00
CA LEU A 52 2.52 -9.75 7.48
C LEU A 52 1.82 -9.73 8.85
N GLN A 53 2.07 -8.71 9.69
CA GLN A 53 1.53 -8.69 11.06
C GLN A 53 0.36 -7.70 11.21
N GLY A 54 0.18 -6.80 10.24
CA GLY A 54 -0.86 -5.78 10.26
C GLY A 54 -0.42 -4.50 10.95
N VAL A 55 -1.40 -3.74 11.42
CA VAL A 55 -1.19 -2.44 12.05
C VAL A 55 -1.15 -2.60 13.57
N THR A 56 -0.25 -1.87 14.21
CA THR A 56 -0.12 -1.77 15.66
C THR A 56 -0.19 -0.32 16.10
N TYR A 57 -0.71 -0.08 17.29
CA TYR A 57 -0.70 1.22 17.97
C TYR A 57 0.01 1.05 19.31
N ASN A 58 1.14 1.75 19.50
CA ASN A 58 2.01 1.57 20.68
C ASN A 58 2.34 0.09 20.99
N GLY A 59 2.54 -0.72 19.93
CA GLY A 59 2.86 -2.15 20.06
C GLY A 59 1.66 -3.08 20.25
N ILE A 60 0.45 -2.56 20.39
CA ILE A 60 -0.78 -3.36 20.46
C ILE A 60 -1.34 -3.53 19.05
N LYS A 61 -1.57 -4.78 18.63
CA LYS A 61 -2.15 -5.08 17.31
C LYS A 61 -3.60 -4.61 17.23
N LEU A 62 -3.91 -3.88 16.15
CA LEU A 62 -5.26 -3.43 15.85
C LEU A 62 -5.85 -4.31 14.75
N GLU A 63 -6.79 -5.17 15.13
CA GLU A 63 -7.41 -6.12 14.20
C GLU A 63 -8.28 -5.41 13.15
N GLY A 64 -8.24 -5.91 11.92
CA GLY A 64 -9.08 -5.44 10.82
C GLY A 64 -8.66 -4.11 10.18
N LEU A 65 -7.66 -3.40 10.73
CA LEU A 65 -7.08 -2.23 10.04
C LEU A 65 -6.24 -2.70 8.85
N LYS A 66 -6.41 -2.00 7.73
CA LYS A 66 -5.68 -2.26 6.49
C LYS A 66 -4.91 -1.02 6.07
N VAL A 67 -3.75 -1.22 5.46
CA VAL A 67 -2.99 -0.15 4.81
C VAL A 67 -2.94 -0.46 3.33
N LEU A 68 -3.44 0.46 2.51
CA LEU A 68 -3.46 0.34 1.05
C LEU A 68 -2.77 1.55 0.43
N PRO A 69 -2.12 1.41 -0.74
CA PRO A 69 -1.62 2.56 -1.48
C PRO A 69 -2.78 3.51 -1.79
N LEU A 70 -2.50 4.82 -1.79
CA LEU A 70 -3.45 5.75 -2.41
C LEU A 70 -3.57 5.36 -3.87
N GLU A 71 -4.80 5.30 -4.37
CA GLU A 71 -5.03 5.12 -5.80
C GLU A 71 -4.36 6.30 -6.52
N SER A 72 -3.14 6.10 -6.96
CA SER A 72 -2.50 7.02 -7.88
C SER A 72 -3.34 6.99 -9.14
N ALA A 73 -3.49 8.13 -9.79
CA ALA A 73 -4.04 8.27 -11.13
C ALA A 73 -3.28 7.48 -12.23
N PHE A 74 -2.59 6.40 -11.88
CA PHE A 74 -2.34 5.26 -12.75
C PHE A 74 -3.65 4.49 -12.95
N GLY A 75 -4.58 5.17 -13.62
CA GLY A 75 -5.52 4.47 -14.48
C GLY A 75 -4.71 3.68 -15.49
N LYS A 76 -4.53 2.39 -15.22
CA LYS A 76 -4.71 1.33 -16.19
C LYS A 76 -4.98 0.07 -15.39
N LYS A 77 -6.18 -0.46 -15.62
CA LYS A 77 -6.49 -1.87 -15.41
C LYS A 77 -5.22 -2.68 -15.68
N ALA A 78 -4.75 -3.44 -14.70
CA ALA A 78 -4.10 -4.69 -15.04
C ALA A 78 -5.19 -5.51 -15.73
N GLU A 79 -5.34 -5.29 -17.03
CA GLU A 79 -5.97 -6.22 -17.94
C GLU A 79 -5.09 -7.45 -17.85
N LEU A 80 -5.45 -8.34 -16.92
CA LEU A 80 -5.04 -9.73 -16.91
C LEU A 80 -5.55 -10.28 -18.25
N THR A 81 -4.73 -10.07 -19.26
CA THR A 81 -4.84 -10.73 -20.55
C THR A 81 -4.79 -12.22 -20.26
N ASP A 82 -5.81 -12.92 -20.73
CA ASP A 82 -6.04 -14.34 -20.54
C ASP A 82 -4.77 -15.16 -20.78
N TYR A 83 -4.09 -15.53 -19.70
CA TYR A 83 -3.03 -16.55 -19.72
C TYR A 83 -3.60 -17.98 -19.89
N GLU A 84 -4.91 -18.11 -20.17
CA GLU A 84 -5.61 -19.39 -20.36
C GLU A 84 -6.24 -19.56 -21.75
N SER A 85 -5.64 -18.98 -22.80
CA SER A 85 -6.05 -19.29 -24.18
C SER A 85 -4.90 -19.61 -25.14
N ASN A 86 -3.93 -20.43 -24.70
CA ASN A 86 -2.95 -20.98 -25.65
C ASN A 86 -2.39 -22.37 -25.28
N ARG A 87 -3.27 -23.32 -24.91
CA ARG A 87 -2.93 -24.75 -24.85
C ARG A 87 -3.50 -25.56 -26.02
N ASN A 88 -3.64 -24.97 -27.20
CA ASN A 88 -4.01 -25.73 -28.39
C ASN A 88 -3.28 -25.19 -29.63
N HIS A 89 -2.29 -25.97 -30.08
CA HIS A 89 -1.57 -25.95 -31.37
C HIS A 89 -0.24 -25.14 -31.43
N PRO A 90 0.92 -25.82 -31.33
CA PRO A 90 2.15 -25.33 -31.93
C PRO A 90 2.09 -25.60 -33.44
N GLY A 91 1.77 -24.57 -34.22
CA GLY A 91 1.74 -24.68 -35.66
C GLY A 91 1.46 -23.33 -36.31
N ASP A 92 2.31 -22.33 -36.03
CA ASP A 92 2.95 -21.55 -37.08
C ASP A 92 3.76 -20.39 -36.47
N LEU A 93 5.07 -20.49 -36.68
CA LEU A 93 6.01 -19.40 -36.59
C LEU A 93 5.77 -18.48 -37.79
N VAL A 94 5.46 -17.21 -37.56
CA VAL A 94 5.83 -16.16 -38.54
C VAL A 94 6.39 -14.96 -37.81
N MET A 95 7.72 -14.81 -37.90
CA MET A 95 8.48 -13.60 -37.65
C MET A 95 8.09 -12.56 -38.71
N VAL A 96 7.68 -11.36 -38.30
CA VAL A 96 7.54 -10.21 -39.21
C VAL A 96 8.78 -9.32 -39.04
N LEU A 97 9.60 -9.30 -40.09
CA LEU A 97 10.35 -8.12 -40.53
C LEU A 97 9.48 -7.39 -41.56
#